data_AF-A0A7J8JE98-F1
#
_entry.id   AF-A0A7J8JE98-F1
#
_cell.length_a   1.000
_cell.length_b   1.000
_cell.length_c   1.000
_cell.angle_alpha   90.00
_cell.angle_beta   90.00
_cell.angle_gamma   90.00
#
_symmetry.space_group_name_H-M   'P 1'
#
loop_
_entity.id
_entity.type
_entity.pdbx_description
1 polymer ?
#
loop_
_entity_poly.entity_id
_entity_poly.type
_entity_poly.pdbx_seq_one_letter_code
_entity_poly.pdbx_strand_id
1 'polypeptide(L)'
;MANYIHVPPGSPEVPKLDVTVQDQEEQRCREGALSLLQHLRPHWDPQEVTLQLFTDGITNKLIGCYVGNTMEDVVLVRIYGNKTELLVDRDEEVKSFRVLQAHGCAPQLYCTFNNGLCYEFIQGEALDPKHVRNPAIFRYISFSK
;
A
#
# COMPACT_ATOMS: atom_id res chain seq x y z
N MET A 1 -10.48 16.26 -22.62
CA MET A 1 -10.28 17.16 -21.46
C MET A 1 -9.70 16.29 -20.36
N ALA A 2 -8.48 16.56 -19.89
CA ALA A 2 -7.84 15.73 -18.86
C ALA A 2 -8.61 15.90 -17.55
N ASN A 3 -9.16 14.80 -17.03
CA ASN A 3 -9.87 14.76 -15.75
C ASN A 3 -8.84 14.90 -14.62
N TYR A 4 -8.48 16.15 -14.29
CA TYR A 4 -7.64 16.39 -13.13
C TYR A 4 -8.38 15.96 -11.86
N ILE A 5 -7.83 14.96 -11.16
CA ILE A 5 -8.33 14.55 -9.85
C ILE A 5 -8.10 15.70 -8.87
N HIS A 6 -9.20 16.31 -8.41
CA HIS A 6 -9.17 17.36 -7.42
C HIS A 6 -9.05 16.77 -6.01
N VAL A 7 -7.92 16.98 -5.35
CA VAL A 7 -7.70 16.57 -3.95
C VAL A 7 -8.38 17.58 -3.02
N PRO A 8 -9.35 17.17 -2.18
CA PRO A 8 -10.05 18.07 -1.27
C PRO A 8 -9.09 18.86 -0.34
N PRO A 9 -9.42 20.12 -0.01
CA PRO A 9 -8.71 20.85 1.04
C PRO A 9 -8.79 20.08 2.37
N GLY A 10 -7.65 19.92 3.05
CA GLY A 10 -7.57 19.16 4.30
C GLY A 10 -7.30 17.66 4.12
N SER A 11 -7.21 17.14 2.88
CA SER A 11 -6.69 15.79 2.67
C SER A 11 -5.26 15.67 3.20
N PRO A 12 -4.91 14.58 3.92
CA PRO A 12 -3.57 14.39 4.48
C PRO A 12 -2.47 14.62 3.44
N GLU A 13 -1.44 15.38 3.83
CA GLU A 13 -0.22 15.44 3.03
C GLU A 13 0.52 14.12 3.12
N VAL A 14 1.09 13.70 1.99
CA VAL A 14 1.80 12.43 1.89
C VAL A 14 3.26 12.76 1.59
N PRO A 15 4.20 12.51 2.52
CA PRO A 15 5.60 12.77 2.28
C PRO A 15 6.13 11.88 1.15
N LYS A 16 7.07 12.42 0.38
CA LYS A 16 7.83 11.67 -0.63
C LYS A 16 9.24 11.46 -0.09
N LEU A 17 9.61 10.21 0.15
CA LEU A 17 10.95 9.82 0.59
C LEU A 17 11.82 9.53 -0.64
N ASP A 18 13.04 10.04 -0.64
CA ASP A 18 14.03 9.74 -1.69
C ASP A 18 14.70 8.39 -1.41
N VAL A 19 13.93 7.32 -1.55
CA VAL A 19 14.34 5.94 -1.34
C VAL A 19 13.88 5.10 -2.51
N THR A 20 14.76 4.23 -3.01
CA THR A 20 14.43 3.25 -4.05
C THR A 20 14.60 1.84 -3.49
N VAL A 21 13.52 1.08 -3.44
CA VAL A 21 13.56 -0.31 -2.94
C VAL A 21 13.86 -1.24 -4.11
N GLN A 22 14.95 -1.99 -4.03
CA GLN A 22 15.32 -2.92 -5.09
C GLN A 22 14.67 -4.28 -4.84
N ASP A 23 13.90 -4.77 -5.81
CA ASP A 23 13.05 -5.96 -5.65
C ASP A 23 13.64 -7.23 -6.28
N GLN A 24 14.82 -7.14 -6.90
CA GLN A 24 15.50 -8.26 -7.58
C GLN A 24 16.15 -9.24 -6.59
N GLU A 25 16.60 -8.75 -5.43
CA GLU A 25 17.30 -9.53 -4.42
C GLU A 25 16.62 -9.32 -3.06
N GLU A 26 16.36 -10.40 -2.32
CA GLU A 26 15.65 -10.35 -1.04
C GLU A 26 16.34 -9.44 -0.02
N GLN A 27 17.66 -9.55 0.10
CA GLN A 27 18.46 -8.74 1.03
C GLN A 27 18.33 -7.23 0.74
N ARG A 28 18.43 -6.84 -0.53
CA ARG A 28 18.36 -5.43 -0.94
C ARG A 28 16.94 -4.89 -0.83
N CYS A 29 15.95 -5.76 -1.03
CA CYS A 29 14.56 -5.46 -0.79
C CYS A 29 14.31 -5.18 0.69
N ARG A 30 14.87 -6.00 1.57
CA ARG A 30 14.83 -5.80 3.02
C ARG A 30 15.50 -4.49 3.42
N GLU A 31 16.71 -4.21 2.94
CA GLU A 31 17.42 -2.96 3.25
C GLU A 31 16.61 -1.72 2.84
N GLY A 32 16.02 -1.74 1.64
CA GLY A 32 15.15 -0.65 1.18
C GLY A 32 13.90 -0.48 2.05
N ALA A 33 13.23 -1.59 2.41
CA ALA A 33 12.07 -1.55 3.30
C ALA A 33 12.43 -1.02 4.70
N LEU A 34 13.55 -1.46 5.28
CA LEU A 34 14.03 -0.97 6.58
C LEU A 34 14.37 0.52 6.55
N SER A 35 14.96 1.02 5.47
CA SER A 35 15.22 2.46 5.28
C SER A 35 13.92 3.29 5.31
N LEU A 36 12.86 2.80 4.68
CA LEU A 36 11.53 3.43 4.76
C LEU A 36 10.99 3.39 6.19
N LEU A 37 11.09 2.25 6.87
CA LEU A 37 10.59 2.09 8.25
C LEU A 37 11.31 2.97 9.27
N GLN A 38 12.59 3.27 9.07
CA GLN A 38 13.31 4.22 9.94
C GLN A 38 12.64 5.61 9.93
N HIS A 39 11.99 6.00 8.84
CA HIS A 39 11.24 7.25 8.76
C HIS A 39 9.82 7.11 9.32
N LEU A 40 9.14 6.00 9.03
CA LEU A 40 7.73 5.80 9.37
C LEU A 40 7.49 5.31 10.80
N ARG A 41 8.45 4.56 11.35
CA ARG A 41 8.44 3.89 12.65
C ARG A 41 9.86 3.91 13.24
N PRO A 42 10.42 5.08 13.58
CA PRO A 42 11.80 5.21 14.09
C PRO A 42 12.06 4.49 15.42
N HIS A 43 11.00 4.05 16.10
CA HIS A 43 11.05 3.33 17.37
C HIS A 43 11.10 1.80 17.19
N TRP A 44 10.93 1.29 15.97
CA TRP A 44 11.08 -0.13 15.67
C TRP A 44 12.57 -0.49 15.58
N ASP A 45 12.98 -1.55 16.28
CA ASP A 45 14.32 -2.12 16.11
C ASP A 45 14.39 -2.85 14.76
N PRO A 46 15.27 -2.43 13.81
CA PRO A 46 15.41 -3.08 12.51
C PRO A 46 15.71 -4.59 12.57
N GLN A 47 16.29 -5.08 13.67
CA GLN A 47 16.58 -6.51 13.85
C GLN A 47 15.33 -7.33 14.18
N GLU A 48 14.35 -6.71 14.83
CA GLU A 48 13.09 -7.34 15.25
C GLU A 48 11.99 -7.22 14.16
N VAL A 49 12.23 -6.43 13.10
CA VAL A 49 11.27 -6.29 12.00
C VAL A 49 11.18 -7.59 11.21
N THR A 50 9.97 -8.14 11.18
CA THR A 50 9.58 -9.24 10.29
C THR A 50 9.08 -8.69 8.97
N LEU A 51 9.54 -9.29 7.87
CA LEU A 51 9.11 -8.98 6.51
C LEU A 51 8.34 -10.18 5.97
N GLN A 52 7.09 -9.96 5.61
CA GLN A 52 6.22 -10.96 4.99
C GLN A 52 5.94 -10.56 3.54
N LEU A 53 6.36 -11.40 2.59
CA LEU A 53 6.08 -11.19 1.18
C LEU A 53 4.67 -11.69 0.83
N PHE A 54 3.88 -10.85 0.16
CA PHE A 54 2.61 -11.24 -0.43
C PHE A 54 2.81 -11.54 -1.92
N THR A 55 2.55 -12.80 -2.31
CA THR A 55 2.85 -13.31 -3.68
C THR A 55 1.65 -13.42 -4.60
N ASP A 56 0.43 -13.16 -4.10
CA ASP A 56 -0.80 -13.31 -4.88
C ASP A 56 -1.01 -12.17 -5.90
N GLY A 57 -0.23 -11.09 -5.79
CA GLY A 57 -0.25 -9.99 -6.73
C GLY A 57 0.50 -10.32 -8.02
N ILE A 58 -0.12 -10.05 -9.17
CA ILE A 58 0.52 -10.26 -10.48
C ILE A 58 1.49 -9.13 -10.81
N THR A 59 1.10 -7.89 -10.50
CA THR A 59 1.72 -6.70 -11.10
C THR A 59 2.63 -5.94 -10.16
N ASN A 60 2.41 -5.97 -8.84
CA ASN A 60 3.21 -5.22 -7.88
C ASN A 60 3.76 -6.18 -6.82
N LYS A 61 4.96 -5.89 -6.32
CA LYS A 61 5.49 -6.59 -5.16
C LYS A 61 4.95 -5.92 -3.90
N LEU A 62 4.44 -6.71 -2.96
CA LEU A 62 3.85 -6.20 -1.72
C LEU A 62 4.50 -6.91 -0.53
N ILE A 63 4.96 -6.13 0.45
CA ILE A 63 5.64 -6.62 1.64
C ILE A 63 4.94 -6.04 2.86
N GLY A 64 4.57 -6.90 3.81
CA GLY A 64 4.13 -6.48 5.14
C GLY A 64 5.32 -6.43 6.08
N CYS A 65 5.48 -5.30 6.76
CA CYS A 65 6.53 -5.08 7.76
C CYS A 65 5.90 -4.85 9.13
N TYR A 66 6.33 -5.60 10.14
CA TYR A 66 5.81 -5.50 11.50
C TYR A 66 6.83 -5.99 12.52
N VAL A 67 6.64 -5.62 13.80
CA VAL A 67 7.46 -6.05 14.93
C VAL A 67 6.60 -6.90 15.88
N GLY A 68 7.20 -7.96 16.43
CA GLY A 68 6.54 -8.84 17.38
C GLY A 68 5.59 -9.86 16.74
N ASN A 69 4.70 -10.43 17.56
CA ASN A 69 3.83 -11.54 17.17
C ASN A 69 2.39 -11.10 16.81
N THR A 70 2.05 -9.84 17.05
CA THR A 70 0.72 -9.29 16.77
C THR A 70 0.79 -8.41 15.53
N MET A 71 -0.09 -8.66 14.55
CA MET A 71 -0.21 -7.82 13.33
C MET A 71 -1.01 -6.53 13.61
N GLU A 72 -0.78 -5.91 14.77
CA GLU A 72 -1.49 -4.71 15.23
C GLU A 72 -0.99 -3.44 14.55
N ASP A 73 0.33 -3.33 14.33
CA ASP A 73 0.95 -2.23 13.57
C ASP A 73 1.78 -2.82 12.43
N VAL A 74 1.16 -2.88 11.25
CA VAL A 74 1.78 -3.40 10.03
C VAL A 74 1.84 -2.31 8.98
N VAL A 75 3.04 -2.10 8.44
CA VAL A 75 3.27 -1.20 7.30
C VAL A 75 3.35 -2.04 6.03
N LEU A 76 2.49 -1.77 5.07
CA LEU A 76 2.59 -2.35 3.74
C LEU A 76 3.52 -1.52 2.86
N VAL A 77 4.58 -2.14 2.34
CA VAL A 77 5.48 -1.57 1.33
C VAL A 77 5.10 -2.15 -0.02
N ARG A 78 4.49 -1.34 -0.89
CA ARG A 78 4.14 -1.72 -2.26
C ARG A 78 5.13 -1.12 -3.24
N ILE A 79 5.84 -1.99 -3.94
CA ILE A 79 6.81 -1.66 -4.97
C ILE A 79 6.13 -1.83 -6.32
N TYR A 80 6.22 -0.79 -7.16
CA TYR A 80 5.60 -0.80 -8.47
C TYR A 80 6.24 -1.84 -9.39
N GLY A 81 5.41 -2.57 -10.14
CA GLY A 81 5.88 -3.50 -11.15
C GLY A 81 6.60 -2.85 -12.31
N ASN A 82 7.53 -3.58 -12.89
CA ASN A 82 8.27 -3.14 -14.07
C ASN A 82 7.30 -2.81 -15.23
N LYS A 83 7.47 -1.63 -15.85
CA LYS A 83 6.70 -1.15 -17.01
C LYS A 83 5.22 -0.84 -16.76
N THR A 84 4.77 -0.78 -15.51
CA THR A 84 3.38 -0.45 -15.20
C THR A 84 3.09 1.06 -15.32
N GLU A 85 4.12 1.89 -15.25
CA GLU A 85 4.09 3.33 -15.54
C GLU A 85 3.72 3.66 -16.99
N LEU A 86 3.84 2.72 -17.93
CA LEU A 86 3.36 2.89 -19.31
C LEU A 86 1.83 2.93 -19.40
N LEU A 87 1.14 2.46 -18.36
CA LEU A 87 -0.32 2.36 -18.30
C LEU A 87 -0.92 3.16 -17.14
N VAL A 88 -0.12 3.49 -16.12
CA VAL A 88 -0.58 4.10 -14.86
C VAL A 88 0.23 5.35 -14.55
N ASP A 89 -0.46 6.49 -14.47
CA ASP A 89 0.10 7.73 -13.95
C ASP A 89 0.18 7.66 -12.41
N ARG A 90 1.40 7.77 -11.87
CA ARG A 90 1.64 7.63 -10.43
C ARG A 90 1.15 8.82 -9.62
N ASP A 91 1.19 10.02 -10.21
CA ASP A 91 0.71 11.21 -9.54
C ASP A 91 -0.82 11.18 -9.46
N GLU A 92 -1.50 10.65 -10.49
CA GLU A 92 -2.94 10.40 -10.45
C GLU A 92 -3.32 9.27 -9.49
N GLU A 93 -2.53 8.19 -9.40
CA GLU A 93 -2.72 7.11 -8.42
C GLU A 93 -2.68 7.67 -7.00
N VAL A 94 -1.66 8.48 -6.67
CA VAL A 94 -1.51 9.09 -5.35
C VAL A 94 -2.62 10.10 -5.06
N LYS A 95 -3.01 10.95 -6.03
CA LYS A 95 -4.15 11.88 -5.86
C LYS A 95 -5.45 11.13 -5.57
N SER A 96 -5.73 10.08 -6.33
CA SER A 96 -6.92 9.23 -6.13
C SER A 96 -6.91 8.61 -4.73
N PHE A 97 -5.77 8.06 -4.31
CA PHE A 97 -5.61 7.47 -2.99
C PHE A 97 -5.93 8.48 -1.88
N ARG A 98 -5.37 9.69 -1.96
CA ARG A 98 -5.60 10.76 -1.00
C ARG A 98 -7.07 11.18 -0.93
N VAL A 99 -7.74 11.27 -2.06
CA VAL A 99 -9.18 11.58 -2.12
C VAL A 99 -9.99 10.49 -1.42
N LEU A 100 -9.70 9.22 -1.70
CA LEU A 100 -10.39 8.08 -1.08
C LEU A 100 -10.14 8.04 0.43
N GLN A 101 -8.89 8.26 0.87
CA GLN A 101 -8.53 8.30 2.28
C GLN A 101 -9.29 9.41 3.02
N ALA A 102 -9.41 10.61 2.42
CA ALA A 102 -10.17 11.73 2.99
C ALA A 102 -11.67 11.42 3.19
N HIS A 103 -12.21 10.43 2.48
CA HIS A 103 -13.59 9.96 2.62
C HIS A 103 -13.71 8.64 3.39
N GLY A 104 -12.62 8.13 3.98
CA GLY A 104 -12.61 6.84 4.69
C GLY A 104 -12.77 5.62 3.77
N CYS A 105 -12.51 5.78 2.47
CA CYS A 105 -12.62 4.72 1.46
C CYS A 105 -11.27 4.08 1.10
N ALA A 106 -10.17 4.57 1.69
CA ALA A 106 -8.84 3.98 1.55
C ALA A 106 -8.12 4.00 2.91
N PRO A 107 -7.19 3.06 3.14
CA PRO A 107 -6.36 3.04 4.35
C PRO A 107 -5.48 4.28 4.44
N GLN A 108 -4.80 4.46 5.57
CA GLN A 108 -3.85 5.56 5.71
C GLN A 108 -2.64 5.38 4.76
N LEU A 109 -2.43 6.34 3.86
CA LEU A 109 -1.22 6.44 3.05
C LEU A 109 -0.12 7.14 3.86
N TYR A 110 0.92 6.40 4.24
CA TYR A 110 2.00 6.90 5.09
C TYR A 110 3.02 7.73 4.31
N CYS A 111 3.48 7.23 3.17
CA CYS A 111 4.41 7.95 2.30
C CYS A 111 4.41 7.39 0.87
N THR A 112 5.03 8.13 -0.03
CA THR A 112 5.48 7.64 -1.34
C THR A 112 7.00 7.58 -1.36
N PHE A 113 7.55 6.77 -2.24
CA PHE A 113 8.99 6.70 -2.50
C PHE A 113 9.23 6.51 -4.00
N ASN A 114 10.50 6.48 -4.44
CA ASN A 114 10.85 6.62 -5.85
C ASN A 114 10.18 5.59 -6.77
N ASN A 115 9.90 4.39 -6.25
CA ASN A 115 9.30 3.31 -7.00
C ASN A 115 8.16 2.61 -6.25
N GLY A 116 7.41 3.34 -5.42
CA GLY A 116 6.29 2.74 -4.69
C GLY A 116 5.64 3.64 -3.64
N LEU A 117 4.87 3.00 -2.76
CA LEU A 117 4.16 3.65 -1.67
C LEU A 117 4.07 2.76 -0.43
N CYS A 118 3.93 3.40 0.74
CA CYS A 118 3.74 2.75 2.03
C CYS A 118 2.37 3.13 2.61
N TYR A 119 1.58 2.14 3.02
CA TYR A 119 0.23 2.36 3.54
C TYR A 119 -0.13 1.36 4.63
N GLU A 120 -1.19 1.65 5.35
CA GLU A 120 -1.73 0.84 6.43
C GLU A 120 -2.25 -0.51 5.92
N PHE A 121 -1.98 -1.55 6.71
CA PHE A 121 -2.58 -2.87 6.54
C PHE A 121 -3.99 -2.89 7.13
N ILE A 122 -4.98 -3.29 6.33
CA ILE A 122 -6.34 -3.52 6.83
C ILE A 122 -6.46 -4.98 7.26
N GLN A 123 -6.69 -5.20 8.55
CA GLN A 123 -6.95 -6.54 9.07
C GLN A 123 -8.26 -7.10 8.51
N GLY A 124 -8.19 -8.32 8.00
CA GLY A 124 -9.34 -9.02 7.46
C GLY A 124 -8.93 -10.24 6.64
N GLU A 125 -9.92 -10.89 6.06
CA GLU A 125 -9.73 -12.01 5.14
C GLU A 125 -10.13 -11.59 3.73
N ALA A 126 -9.26 -11.86 2.75
CA ALA A 126 -9.55 -11.59 1.35
C ALA A 126 -10.67 -12.51 0.86
N LEU A 127 -11.66 -11.95 0.17
CA LEU A 127 -12.75 -12.73 -0.42
C LEU A 127 -12.25 -13.49 -1.66
N ASP A 128 -12.38 -14.81 -1.63
CA ASP A 128 -12.15 -15.71 -2.75
C ASP A 128 -13.45 -16.01 -3.55
N PRO A 129 -13.36 -16.62 -4.77
CA PRO A 129 -14.48 -16.67 -5.71
C PRO A 129 -15.77 -17.30 -5.20
N LYS A 130 -15.69 -18.19 -4.19
CA LYS A 130 -16.87 -18.76 -3.52
C LYS A 130 -17.64 -17.71 -2.71
N HIS A 131 -16.93 -16.78 -2.06
CA HIS A 131 -17.53 -15.75 -1.22
C HIS A 131 -18.28 -14.72 -2.07
N VAL A 132 -17.72 -14.33 -3.22
CA VAL A 132 -18.37 -13.37 -4.14
C VAL A 132 -19.70 -13.90 -4.70
N ARG A 133 -19.86 -15.22 -4.80
CA ARG A 133 -21.11 -15.86 -5.24
C ARG A 133 -22.15 -16.02 -4.14
N ASN A 134 -21.79 -15.80 -2.87
CA ASN A 134 -22.72 -15.91 -1.75
C ASN A 134 -23.65 -14.68 -1.74
N PRO A 135 -24.98 -14.84 -1.88
CA PRO A 135 -25.91 -13.72 -1.89
C PRO A 135 -25.82 -12.79 -0.67
N ALA A 136 -25.45 -13.31 0.50
CA ALA A 136 -25.30 -12.53 1.72
C ALA A 136 -24.10 -11.58 1.68
N ILE A 137 -23.05 -11.92 0.91
CA ILE A 137 -21.82 -11.13 0.73
C ILE A 137 -21.94 -10.25 -0.53
N PHE A 138 -22.44 -10.82 -1.63
CA PHE A 138 -22.55 -10.16 -2.94
C PHE A 138 -23.27 -8.80 -2.88
N ARG A 139 -24.29 -8.67 -2.04
CA ARG A 139 -25.03 -7.40 -1.83
C ARG A 139 -24.17 -6.24 -1.32
N TYR A 140 -23.04 -6.52 -0.67
CA TYR A 140 -22.11 -5.49 -0.19
C TYR A 140 -21.09 -5.07 -1.24
N ILE A 141 -20.90 -5.87 -2.30
CA ILE A 141 -19.99 -5.60 -3.41
C ILE A 141 -20.74 -4.90 -4.55
N SER A 142 -22.02 -5.26 -4.74
CA SER A 142 -22.87 -4.71 -5.78
C SER A 142 -23.56 -3.42 -5.35
N PHE A 143 -23.69 -2.46 -6.27
CA PHE A 143 -24.62 -1.35 -6.11
C PHE A 143 -26.04 -1.86 -6.36
N SER A 144 -26.87 -1.90 -5.32
CA SER A 144 -28.31 -2.01 -5.48
C SER A 144 -28.85 -0.62 -5.85
N LYS A 145 -29.47 -0.50 -7.03
CA LYS A 145 -30.23 0.69 -7.42
C LYS A 145 -31.57 0.73 -6.70
#